data_AF-A0AAE9ZVR1-F1
#
_entry.id   AF-A0AAE9ZVR1-F1
#
_cell.length_a   1.000
_cell.length_b   1.000
_cell.length_c   1.000
_cell.angle_alpha   90.00
_cell.angle_beta   90.00
_cell.angle_gamma   90.00
#
_symmetry.space_group_name_H-M   'P 1'
#
loop_
_entity.id
_entity.type
_entity.pdbx_description
1 polymer ?
#
loop_
_entity_poly.entity_id
_entity_poly.type
_entity_poly.pdbx_seq_one_letter_code
_entity_poly.pdbx_strand_id
1 'polypeptide(L)'
;MNVTPTPHSVRLMSGLLEGMAEAAVIGAKMIKQRVVARRRTRSNVIHRRPGDSTPIWNVLVRELRAELVEYGSKARLARYLGIPRQRVGDFLKGNRRLPDAETTLMLMHWLGERRAGRDPSL
;
A
#
# COMPACT_ATOMS: atom_id res chain seq x y z
N MET A 1 6.78 -29.40 20.14
CA MET A 1 7.22 -28.39 19.15
C MET A 1 7.08 -27.04 19.80
N ASN A 2 8.18 -26.35 20.10
CA ASN A 2 8.13 -24.99 20.66
C ASN A 2 7.71 -24.02 19.56
N VAL A 3 6.46 -23.58 19.59
CA VAL A 3 5.97 -22.51 18.71
C VAL A 3 6.59 -21.21 19.24
N THR A 4 7.64 -20.73 18.59
CA THR A 4 8.21 -19.42 18.92
C THR A 4 7.12 -18.36 18.77
N PRO A 5 6.93 -17.46 19.75
CA PRO A 5 5.90 -16.44 19.68
C PRO A 5 6.14 -15.57 18.45
N THR A 6 5.10 -15.46 17.61
CA THR A 6 5.17 -14.70 16.36
C THR A 6 5.58 -13.26 16.68
N PRO A 7 6.62 -12.72 16.01
CA PRO A 7 7.03 -11.34 16.22
C PRO A 7 5.85 -10.38 16.09
N HIS A 8 5.82 -9.34 16.94
CA HIS A 8 4.71 -8.39 16.96
C HIS A 8 4.48 -7.73 15.58
N SER A 9 5.57 -7.39 14.89
CA SER A 9 5.54 -6.84 13.53
C SER A 9 4.81 -7.75 12.54
N VAL A 10 5.03 -9.07 12.64
CA VAL A 10 4.40 -10.07 11.79
C VAL A 10 2.91 -10.18 12.09
N ARG A 11 2.50 -10.11 13.37
CA ARG A 11 1.07 -10.14 13.78
C ARG A 11 0.29 -8.92 13.31
N LEU A 12 0.87 -7.73 13.39
CA LEU A 12 0.23 -6.51 12.87
C LEU A 12 0.08 -6.56 11.36
N MET A 13 1.12 -7.02 10.67
CA MET A 13 1.10 -7.15 9.23
C MET A 13 0.05 -8.16 8.78
N SER A 14 -0.15 -9.27 9.50
CA SER A 14 -1.20 -10.24 9.17
C SER A 14 -2.61 -9.65 9.27
N GLY A 15 -2.93 -8.88 10.32
CA GLY A 15 -4.27 -8.26 10.43
C GLY A 15 -4.54 -7.21 9.35
N LEU A 16 -3.52 -6.43 8.98
CA LEU A 16 -3.62 -5.50 7.86
C LEU A 16 -3.77 -6.23 6.52
N LEU A 17 -3.00 -7.30 6.31
CA LEU A 17 -3.07 -8.13 5.11
C LEU A 17 -4.44 -8.78 4.94
N GLU A 18 -5.09 -9.19 6.04
CA GLU A 18 -6.43 -9.78 6.01
C GLU A 18 -7.49 -8.76 5.55
N GLY A 19 -7.51 -7.56 6.14
CA GLY A 19 -8.39 -6.48 5.69
C GLY A 19 -8.12 -6.02 4.25
N MET A 20 -6.85 -6.04 3.82
CA MET A 20 -6.48 -5.76 2.43
C MET A 20 -6.89 -6.90 1.49
N ALA A 21 -6.84 -8.15 1.92
CA ALA A 21 -7.26 -9.31 1.14
C ALA A 21 -8.78 -9.30 0.91
N GLU A 22 -9.57 -8.95 1.92
CA GLU A 22 -11.01 -8.74 1.76
C GLU A 22 -11.31 -7.63 0.74
N ALA A 23 -10.63 -6.48 0.88
CA ALA A 23 -10.77 -5.38 -0.05
C ALA A 23 -10.27 -5.74 -1.47
N ALA A 24 -9.24 -6.59 -1.57
CA ALA A 24 -8.73 -7.14 -2.82
C ALA A 24 -9.76 -8.05 -3.49
N VAL A 25 -10.44 -8.91 -2.74
CA VAL A 25 -11.50 -9.79 -3.24
C VAL A 25 -12.70 -8.96 -3.73
N ILE A 26 -13.11 -7.94 -2.97
CA ILE A 26 -14.19 -7.02 -3.37
C ILE A 26 -13.79 -6.29 -4.65
N GLY A 27 -12.58 -5.72 -4.71
CA GLY A 27 -12.05 -5.06 -5.90
C GLY A 27 -11.91 -6.00 -7.10
N ALA A 28 -11.45 -7.23 -6.89
CA ALA A 28 -11.32 -8.25 -7.94
C ALA A 28 -12.69 -8.69 -8.50
N LYS A 29 -13.72 -8.79 -7.65
CA LYS A 29 -15.10 -9.05 -8.09
C LYS A 29 -15.64 -7.91 -8.97
N MET A 30 -15.40 -6.66 -8.59
CA MET A 30 -15.76 -5.48 -9.40
C MET A 30 -14.97 -5.40 -10.72
N ILE A 31 -13.70 -5.82 -10.72
CA ILE A 31 -12.86 -5.88 -11.92
C ILE A 31 -13.28 -7.02 -12.84
N LYS A 32 -13.64 -8.20 -12.33
CA LYS A 32 -14.11 -9.32 -13.15
C LYS A 32 -15.33 -8.92 -14.00
N GLN A 33 -16.21 -8.07 -13.45
CA GLN A 33 -17.33 -7.48 -14.18
C GLN A 33 -16.89 -6.51 -15.29
N ARG A 34 -15.81 -5.73 -15.08
CA ARG A 34 -15.29 -4.74 -16.06
C ARG A 34 -14.27 -5.30 -17.06
N VAL A 35 -13.53 -6.37 -16.73
CA VAL A 35 -12.51 -6.99 -17.59
C VAL A 35 -13.15 -7.80 -18.72
N VAL A 36 -14.33 -8.37 -18.50
CA VAL A 36 -15.14 -8.95 -19.58
C VAL A 36 -15.41 -7.91 -20.68
N ALA A 37 -15.51 -6.62 -20.33
CA ALA A 37 -15.73 -5.53 -21.29
C ALA A 37 -14.45 -4.99 -21.97
N ARG A 38 -13.23 -5.26 -21.46
CA ARG A 38 -11.99 -4.56 -21.88
C ARG A 38 -10.90 -5.45 -22.50
N ARG A 39 -11.24 -6.61 -23.07
CA ARG A 39 -10.29 -7.53 -23.73
C ARG A 39 -9.50 -6.95 -24.94
N ARG A 40 -9.61 -5.67 -25.26
CA ARG A 40 -9.01 -5.06 -26.46
C ARG A 40 -8.13 -3.85 -26.17
N THR A 41 -6.98 -4.01 -25.51
CA THR A 41 -5.76 -3.25 -25.88
C THR A 41 -4.56 -3.76 -25.08
N ARG A 42 -3.67 -4.48 -25.77
CA ARG A 42 -2.28 -4.66 -25.36
C ARG A 42 -1.49 -3.44 -25.84
N SER A 43 -0.66 -2.85 -25.00
CA SER A 43 0.62 -2.32 -25.46
C SER A 43 1.66 -2.20 -24.33
N ASN A 44 2.89 -2.46 -24.78
CA ASN A 44 4.22 -2.52 -24.19
C ASN A 44 4.56 -1.72 -22.92
N VAL A 45 5.43 -2.33 -22.11
CA VAL A 45 6.26 -1.76 -21.02
C VAL A 45 5.52 -0.71 -20.19
N ILE A 46 4.51 -1.16 -19.46
CA ILE A 46 3.67 -0.30 -18.63
C ILE A 46 4.46 0.01 -17.36
N HIS A 47 5.04 1.20 -17.25
CA HIS A 47 5.18 1.83 -15.94
C HIS A 47 3.79 1.79 -15.32
N ARG A 48 3.55 0.84 -14.40
CA ARG A 48 2.20 0.59 -13.87
C ARG A 48 1.76 1.89 -13.19
N ARG A 49 0.95 2.66 -13.90
CA ARG A 49 0.25 3.81 -13.33
C ARG A 49 -0.89 3.22 -12.52
N PRO A 50 -1.05 3.61 -11.25
CA PRO A 50 -2.19 3.17 -10.51
C PRO A 50 -3.50 3.62 -11.20
N GLY A 51 -4.60 2.95 -10.89
CA GLY A 51 -5.90 3.21 -11.51
C GLY A 51 -6.93 2.19 -11.06
N ASP A 52 -8.07 2.13 -11.74
CA ASP A 52 -9.15 1.19 -11.42
C ASP A 52 -8.69 -0.28 -11.43
N SER A 53 -7.61 -0.59 -12.13
CA SER A 53 -7.01 -1.92 -12.22
C SER A 53 -6.08 -2.28 -11.05
N THR A 54 -5.83 -1.36 -10.10
CA THR A 54 -4.94 -1.59 -8.94
C THR A 54 -5.68 -1.41 -7.61
N PRO A 55 -6.70 -2.25 -7.32
CA PRO A 55 -7.62 -2.02 -6.21
C PRO A 55 -6.94 -2.11 -4.85
N ILE A 56 -6.01 -3.07 -4.67
CA ILE A 56 -5.24 -3.24 -3.44
C ILE A 56 -4.43 -1.99 -3.12
N TRP A 57 -3.77 -1.44 -4.14
CA TRP A 57 -3.00 -0.21 -3.99
C TRP A 57 -3.89 1.00 -3.68
N ASN A 58 -5.06 1.10 -4.30
CA ASN A 58 -5.98 2.20 -4.06
C ASN A 58 -6.46 2.21 -2.59
N VAL A 59 -6.73 1.04 -2.04
CA VAL A 59 -7.06 0.88 -0.61
C VAL A 59 -5.86 1.28 0.24
N LEU A 60 -4.66 0.74 -0.04
CA LEU A 60 -3.46 1.07 0.72
C LEU A 60 -3.18 2.58 0.75
N VAL A 61 -3.30 3.28 -0.39
CA VAL A 61 -3.12 4.74 -0.47
C VAL A 61 -4.18 5.48 0.33
N ARG A 62 -5.43 5.03 0.30
CA ARG A 62 -6.50 5.62 1.12
C ARG A 62 -6.16 5.52 2.61
N GLU A 63 -5.77 4.34 3.07
CA GLU A 63 -5.40 4.12 4.46
C GLU A 63 -4.15 4.92 4.86
N LEU A 64 -3.11 4.93 4.02
CA LEU A 64 -1.90 5.75 4.25
C LEU A 64 -2.22 7.24 4.35
N ARG A 65 -3.12 7.76 3.51
CA ARG A 65 -3.52 9.18 3.55
C ARG A 65 -4.21 9.54 4.86
N ALA A 66 -4.98 8.62 5.45
CA ALA A 66 -5.63 8.84 6.74
C ALA A 66 -4.61 9.00 7.88
N GLU A 67 -3.51 8.24 7.84
CA GLU A 67 -2.44 8.33 8.86
C GLU A 67 -1.46 9.50 8.65
N LEU A 68 -1.46 10.11 7.46
CA LEU A 68 -0.51 11.16 7.04
C LEU A 68 -1.10 12.58 7.08
N VAL A 69 -2.15 12.79 7.89
CA VAL A 69 -2.81 14.10 8.05
C VAL A 69 -1.94 15.08 8.85
N GLU A 70 -1.24 14.58 9.86
CA GLU A 70 -0.38 15.37 10.75
C GLU A 70 0.80 16.01 10.00
N TYR A 71 1.19 17.22 10.42
CA TYR A 71 2.31 17.93 9.82
C TYR A 71 3.62 17.17 10.01
N GLY A 72 4.42 17.08 8.95
CA GLY A 72 5.72 16.40 8.99
C GLY A 72 5.66 14.87 8.83
N SER A 73 4.50 14.22 8.94
CA SER A 73 4.37 12.76 8.84
C SER A 73 4.85 12.19 7.50
N LYS A 74 4.68 12.95 6.41
CA LYS A 74 5.23 12.59 5.09
C LYS A 74 6.77 12.63 5.04
N ALA A 75 7.39 13.57 5.74
CA ALA A 75 8.84 13.68 5.79
C ALA A 75 9.44 12.56 6.66
N ARG A 76 8.75 12.23 7.75
CA ARG A 76 9.00 11.06 8.60
C ARG A 76 8.93 9.75 7.80
N LEU A 77 7.82 9.50 7.11
CA LEU A 77 7.66 8.34 6.24
C LEU A 77 8.75 8.26 5.16
N ALA A 78 9.10 9.39 4.54
CA ALA A 78 10.16 9.43 3.53
C ALA A 78 11.53 8.99 4.09
N ARG A 79 11.86 9.39 5.33
CA ARG A 79 13.08 8.95 6.03
C ARG A 79 13.06 7.44 6.29
N TYR A 80 11.96 6.92 6.82
CA TYR A 80 11.78 5.50 7.06
C TYR A 80 11.93 4.65 5.78
N LEU A 81 11.36 5.13 4.68
CA LEU A 81 11.45 4.47 3.37
C LEU A 81 12.80 4.66 2.68
N GLY A 82 13.69 5.53 3.18
CA GLY A 82 14.97 5.83 2.53
C GLY A 82 14.82 6.51 1.16
N ILE A 83 13.72 7.24 0.91
CA ILE A 83 13.44 7.88 -0.39
C ILE A 83 13.15 9.38 -0.27
N PRO A 84 13.32 10.16 -1.35
CA PRO A 84 12.96 11.58 -1.34
C PRO A 84 11.47 11.79 -1.03
N ARG A 85 11.15 12.82 -0.23
CA ARG A 85 9.77 13.20 0.12
C ARG A 85 8.87 13.39 -1.10
N GLN A 86 9.42 13.90 -2.20
CA GLN A 86 8.68 14.08 -3.46
C GLN A 86 8.20 12.72 -4.03
N ARG A 87 9.01 11.66 -3.90
CA ARG A 87 8.65 10.31 -4.35
C ARG A 87 7.46 9.74 -3.57
N VAL A 88 7.40 9.99 -2.25
CA VAL A 88 6.23 9.68 -1.42
C VAL A 88 4.99 10.44 -1.93
N GLY A 89 5.16 11.72 -2.28
CA GLY A 89 4.11 12.52 -2.90
C GLY A 89 3.60 11.94 -4.21
N ASP A 90 4.49 11.45 -5.08
CA ASP A 90 4.14 10.86 -6.37
C ASP A 90 3.31 9.58 -6.23
N PHE A 91 3.65 8.73 -5.26
CA PHE A 91 2.87 7.54 -4.92
C PHE A 91 1.48 7.89 -4.39
N LEU A 92 1.41 8.88 -3.49
CA LEU A 92 0.19 9.20 -2.77
C LEU A 92 -0.77 10.09 -3.56
N LYS A 93 -0.30 11.05 -4.37
CA LYS A 93 -1.16 12.02 -5.10
C LYS A 93 -1.27 11.75 -6.59
N GLY A 94 -0.20 11.26 -7.22
CA GLY A 94 0.02 11.50 -8.64
C GLY A 94 -0.71 10.55 -9.59
N ASN A 95 -1.16 9.38 -9.14
CA ASN A 95 -1.50 8.27 -10.04
C ASN A 95 -0.40 8.00 -11.11
N ARG A 96 0.83 8.44 -10.81
CA ARG A 96 1.94 8.57 -11.76
C ARG A 96 2.82 7.33 -11.74
N ARG A 97 2.98 6.71 -10.56
CA ARG A 97 3.90 5.61 -10.35
C ARG A 97 3.41 4.70 -9.22
N LEU A 98 3.45 3.40 -9.48
CA LEU A 98 3.40 2.40 -8.42
C LEU A 98 4.80 2.21 -7.83
N PRO A 99 4.93 2.11 -6.49
CA PRO A 99 6.17 1.66 -5.89
C PRO A 99 6.51 0.22 -6.31
N ASP A 100 7.78 -0.15 -6.18
CA ASP A 100 8.19 -1.54 -6.25
C ASP A 100 7.63 -2.37 -5.07
N ALA A 101 7.87 -3.68 -5.11
CA ALA A 101 7.34 -4.60 -4.11
C ALA A 101 7.92 -4.34 -2.71
N GLU A 102 9.22 -4.08 -2.59
CA GLU A 102 9.88 -3.83 -1.32
C GLU A 102 9.33 -2.56 -0.65
N THR A 103 9.29 -1.45 -1.39
CA THR A 103 8.71 -0.19 -0.93
C THR A 103 7.25 -0.38 -0.52
N THR A 104 6.50 -1.21 -1.24
CA THR A 104 5.11 -1.55 -0.90
C THR A 104 5.02 -2.28 0.44
N LEU A 105 5.89 -3.27 0.68
CA LEU A 105 5.94 -4.01 1.94
C LEU A 105 6.34 -3.09 3.11
N MET A 106 7.31 -2.22 2.91
CA MET A 106 7.69 -1.22 3.91
C MET A 106 6.55 -0.26 4.25
N LEU A 107 5.77 0.18 3.25
CA LEU A 107 4.58 1.01 3.46
C LEU A 107 3.52 0.27 4.29
N MET A 108 3.28 -1.01 4.01
CA MET A 108 2.36 -1.85 4.78
C MET A 108 2.82 -2.01 6.22
N HIS A 109 4.10 -2.29 6.43
CA HIS A 109 4.68 -2.40 7.76
C HIS A 109 4.51 -1.10 8.56
N TRP A 110 4.89 0.04 7.98
CA TRP A 110 4.75 1.35 8.61
C TRP A 110 3.30 1.66 8.98
N LEU A 111 2.34 1.35 8.09
CA LEU A 111 0.92 1.53 8.34
C LEU A 111 0.43 0.65 9.51
N GLY A 112 0.87 -0.61 9.58
CA GLY A 112 0.55 -1.51 10.69
C GLY A 112 1.08 -1.00 12.03
N GLU A 113 2.32 -0.52 12.07
CA GLU A 113 2.94 0.05 13.27
C GLU A 113 2.25 1.34 13.72
N ARG A 114 1.90 2.25 12.78
CA ARG A 114 1.14 3.48 13.08
C ARG A 114 -0.21 3.19 13.72
N ARG A 115 -0.94 2.19 13.21
CA ARG A 115 -2.21 1.76 13.79
C ARG A 115 -2.06 1.12 15.17
N ALA A 116 -0.92 0.53 15.45
CA ALA A 116 -0.58 0.03 16.78
C ALA A 116 -0.12 1.13 17.75
N GLY A 117 -0.21 2.41 17.35
CA GLY A 117 0.19 3.56 18.16
C GLY A 117 1.70 3.82 18.19
N ARG A 118 2.47 3.16 17.32
CA ARG A 118 3.93 3.33 17.22
C ARG A 118 4.30 4.07 15.94
N ASP A 119 5.43 4.75 15.92
CA ASP A 119 5.93 5.37 14.69
C ASP A 119 7.35 4.88 14.43
N PRO A 120 7.56 3.92 13.52
CA PRO A 120 8.90 3.39 13.24
C PRO A 120 9.77 4.38 12.47
N SER A 121 9.26 5.59 12.18
CA SER A 121 10.01 6.68 11.59
C SER A 121 10.51 7.75 12.59
N LEU A 122 10.21 7.55 13.87
CA LEU A 122 10.77 8.28 15.01
C LEU A 122 11.92 7.49 15.61
#